data_AF-A0A849GUS2-F1
#
_entry.id   AF-A0A849GUS2-F1
#
_cell.length_a   1.000
_cell.length_b   1.000
_cell.length_c   1.000
_cell.angle_alpha   90.00
_cell.angle_beta   90.00
_cell.angle_gamma   90.00
#
_symmetry.space_group_name_H-M   'P 1'
#
loop_
_entity.id
_entity.type
_entity.pdbx_description
1 polymer ?
#
loop_
_entity_poly.entity_id
_entity_poly.type
_entity_poly.pdbx_seq_one_letter_code
_entity_poly.pdbx_strand_id
1 'polypeptide(L)' 'GRTCTLIGEQRANISDLVFIDRKPDFYRLIVDVELRDVEHMHALMLALEADSDVASIGRHRDLERKP' A
#
# COMPACT_ATOMS: atom_id res chain seq x y z
N GLY A 1 -3.86 4.11 -11.48
CA GLY A 1 -4.92 4.68 -10.62
C GLY A 1 -4.31 5.67 -9.64
N ARG A 2 -5.11 6.54 -9.03
CA ARG A 2 -4.64 7.64 -8.15
C ARG A 2 -3.76 7.16 -6.99
N THR A 3 -4.16 6.10 -6.30
CA THR A 3 -3.37 5.50 -5.20
C THR A 3 -1.99 5.02 -5.64
N CYS A 4 -1.87 4.41 -6.83
CA CYS A 4 -0.58 3.99 -7.37
C CYS A 4 0.32 5.19 -7.70
N THR A 5 -0.26 6.29 -8.19
CA THR A 5 0.46 7.54 -8.42
C THR A 5 1.02 8.08 -7.10
N LEU A 6 0.21 8.14 -6.05
CA LEU A 6 0.64 8.58 -4.72
C LEU A 6 1.80 7.73 -4.18
N ILE A 7 1.74 6.41 -4.31
CA ILE A 7 2.83 5.50 -3.92
C ILE A 7 4.12 5.81 -4.70
N GLY A 8 4.01 6.00 -6.02
CA GLY A 8 5.15 6.35 -6.87
C GLY A 8 5.76 7.72 -6.54
N GLU A 9 4.94 8.73 -6.20
CA GLU A 9 5.39 10.06 -5.79
C GLU A 9 6.19 10.04 -4.48
N GLN A 10 5.87 9.10 -3.58
CA GLN A 10 6.67 8.84 -2.38
C GLN A 10 8.00 8.14 -2.68
N ARG A 11 8.29 7.80 -3.95
CA ARG A 11 9.48 7.06 -4.40
C ARG A 11 9.51 5.61 -3.90
N ALA A 12 8.33 5.03 -3.69
CA ALA A 12 8.17 3.60 -3.44
C ALA A 12 7.95 2.86 -4.77
N ASN A 13 8.61 1.72 -4.93
CA ASN A 13 8.43 0.85 -6.09
C ASN A 13 7.35 -0.20 -5.77
N ILE A 14 6.38 -0.39 -6.66
CA ILE A 14 5.31 -1.40 -6.48
C ILE A 14 5.76 -2.68 -7.18
N SER A 15 6.07 -3.71 -6.39
CA SER A 15 6.54 -4.99 -6.92
C SER A 15 5.38 -5.92 -7.27
N ASP A 16 4.28 -5.84 -6.52
CA ASP A 16 3.04 -6.58 -6.81
C ASP A 16 1.80 -5.88 -6.24
N LEU A 17 0.63 -6.17 -6.81
CA LEU A 17 -0.65 -5.67 -6.35
C LEU A 17 -1.73 -6.74 -6.56
N VAL A 18 -2.31 -7.19 -5.45
CA VAL A 18 -3.28 -8.27 -5.43
C VAL A 18 -4.60 -7.79 -4.83
N PHE A 19 -5.70 -8.01 -5.56
CA PHE A 19 -7.04 -7.80 -5.03
C PHE A 19 -7.47 -9.00 -4.20
N ILE A 20 -7.66 -8.79 -2.90
CA ILE A 20 -8.08 -9.83 -1.95
C ILE A 20 -9.60 -9.88 -1.84
N ASP A 21 -10.27 -8.74 -1.92
CA ASP A 21 -11.73 -8.67 -1.98
C ASP A 21 -12.17 -7.59 -2.97
N ARG A 22 -13.27 -7.88 -3.66
CA ARG A 22 -13.94 -7.00 -4.62
C ARG A 22 -15.41 -6.98 -4.27
N LYS A 23 -15.82 -5.94 -3.53
CA LYS A 23 -17.23 -5.67 -3.23
C LYS A 23 -17.73 -4.53 -4.12
N PRO A 24 -19.06 -4.39 -4.26
CA PRO A 24 -19.63 -3.27 -5.01
C PRO A 24 -19.26 -1.89 -4.43
N ASP A 25 -19.01 -1.83 -3.13
CA ASP A 25 -18.76 -0.61 -2.35
C ASP A 25 -17.29 -0.37 -2.01
N PHE A 26 -16.44 -1.41 -2.01
CA PHE A 26 -15.01 -1.25 -1.77
C PHE A 26 -14.15 -2.37 -2.37
N TYR A 27 -12.86 -2.09 -2.47
CA TYR A 27 -11.83 -3.08 -2.77
C TYR A 27 -10.90 -3.24 -1.56
N ARG A 28 -10.46 -4.47 -1.32
CA ARG A 28 -9.36 -4.75 -0.41
C ARG A 28 -8.17 -5.24 -1.21
N LEU A 29 -7.05 -4.55 -1.08
CA LEU A 29 -5.82 -4.85 -1.80
C LEU A 29 -4.69 -5.19 -0.83
N ILE A 30 -3.80 -6.08 -1.25
CA ILE A 30 -2.45 -6.18 -0.73
C ILE A 30 -1.53 -5.59 -1.79
N VAL A 31 -0.71 -4.63 -1.38
CA VAL A 31 0.25 -3.98 -2.27
C VAL A 31 1.63 -4.21 -1.69
N ASP A 32 2.47 -4.84 -2.49
CA ASP A 32 3.86 -5.07 -2.15
C ASP A 32 4.70 -3.91 -2.65
N VAL A 33 5.38 -3.25 -1.71
CA VAL A 33 6.19 -2.08 -1.99
C VAL A 33 7.61 -2.28 -1.49
N GLU A 34 8.57 -1.92 -2.34
CA GLU A 34 9.98 -1.81 -1.98
C GLU A 34 10.25 -0.42 -1.43
N LEU A 35 10.78 -0.41 -0.21
CA LEU A 35 11.06 0.79 0.57
C LEU A 35 12.53 0.80 0.97
N ARG A 36 13.03 2.00 1.28
CA ARG A 36 14.45 2.21 1.63
C ARG A 36 14.71 1.86 3.09
N ASP A 37 13.81 2.30 3.96
CA ASP A 37 13.91 2.16 5.41
C ASP A 37 12.52 2.28 6.04
N VAL A 38 12.49 2.22 7.37
CA VAL A 38 11.28 2.31 8.18
C VAL A 38 10.66 3.72 8.15
N GLU A 39 11.48 4.77 8.02
CA GLU A 39 10.97 6.14 7.93
C GLU A 39 10.19 6.36 6.63
N HIS A 40 10.70 5.82 5.52
CA HIS A 40 10.01 5.79 4.24
C HIS A 40 8.69 5.01 4.34
N MET A 41 8.65 3.90 5.08
CA MET A 41 7.39 3.17 5.36
C MET A 41 6.38 4.05 6.10
N HIS A 42 6.80 4.73 7.15
CA HIS A 42 5.91 5.61 7.91
C HIS A 42 5.39 6.78 7.08
N ALA A 43 6.26 7.42 6.29
CA ALA A 43 5.87 8.51 5.39
C ALA A 43 4.82 8.05 4.36
N LEU A 44 5.04 6.89 3.73
CA LEU A 44 4.09 6.32 2.78
C LEU A 44 2.76 5.97 3.44
N MET A 45 2.77 5.37 4.64
CA MET A 45 1.55 5.06 5.39
C MET A 45 0.75 6.32 5.71
N LEU A 46 1.40 7.39 6.20
CA LEU A 46 0.75 8.66 6.49
C LEU A 46 0.12 9.30 5.25
N ALA A 47 0.83 9.25 4.11
CA ALA A 47 0.31 9.78 2.85
C ALA A 47 -0.95 9.01 2.40
N LEU A 48 -0.94 7.68 2.51
CA LEU A 48 -2.07 6.83 2.16
C LEU A 48 -3.25 6.98 3.13
N GLU A 49 -3.01 7.15 4.44
CA GLU A 49 -4.05 7.43 5.42
C GLU A 49 -4.76 8.77 5.18
N ALA A 50 -4.04 9.75 4.63
CA ALA A 50 -4.59 11.07 4.31
C ALA A 50 -5.37 11.11 2.99
N ASP A 51 -5.31 10.06 2.16
CA ASP A 51 -6.04 10.00 0.89
C ASP A 51 -7.52 9.69 1.13
N SER A 52 -8.42 10.52 0.56
CA SER A 52 -9.87 10.38 0.69
C SER A 52 -10.42 9.05 0.15
N ASP A 53 -9.69 8.43 -0.78
CA ASP A 53 -10.11 7.20 -1.46
C ASP A 53 -9.66 5.95 -0.67
N VAL A 54 -8.91 6.12 0.42
CA VAL A 54 -8.41 5.04 1.28
C VAL A 54 -9.17 5.05 2.61
N ALA A 55 -10.04 4.07 2.81
CA ALA A 55 -10.80 3.96 4.05
C ALA A 55 -9.97 3.47 5.25
N SER A 56 -8.96 2.63 5.01
CA SER A 56 -8.07 2.09 6.04
C SER A 56 -6.81 1.50 5.40
N ILE A 57 -5.70 1.57 6.13
CA ILE A 57 -4.44 0.91 5.76
C ILE A 57 -3.85 0.19 6.97
N GLY A 58 -3.11 -0.89 6.71
CA GLY A 58 -2.37 -1.60 7.72
C GLY A 58 -1.18 -2.32 7.10
N ARG A 59 -0.12 -2.47 7.88
CA ARG A 59 1.04 -3.25 7.46
C ARG A 59 0.67 -4.73 7.42
N HIS A 60 0.74 -5.33 6.23
CA HIS A 60 0.62 -6.77 6.08
C HIS A 60 1.95 -7.43 6.47
N ARG A 61 1.91 -8.36 7.43
CA ARG A 61 3.04 -9.22 7.79
C ARG A 61 2.70 -10.63 7.34
N ASP A 62 3.24 -11.02 6.19
CA ASP A 62 3.16 -12.40 5.74
C ASP A 62 4.29 -13.19 6.41
N LEU A 63 3.91 -14.19 7.23
CA LEU A 63 4.84 -15.06 7.94
C LEU A 63 5.45 -16.14 7.03
N GLU A 64 4.86 -16.37 5.85
CA GLU A 64 5.30 -17.36 4.88
C GLU A 64 6.21 -16.76 3.80
N ARG A 65 6.25 -15.42 3.70
CA ARG A 65 7.12 -14.70 2.77
C ARG A 65 8.58 -14.81 3.22
N LYS A 66 9.37 -15.58 2.46
CA LYS A 66 10.81 -15.70 2.66
C LYS A 66 11.49 -14.34 2.42
N PRO A 67 12.54 -14.01 3.19
CA PRO A 67 13.27 -12.74 3.07
C PRO A 67 13.92 -12.56 1.71
#